data_AF-A0A7S4QI80-F1
#
_entry.id   AF-A0A7S4QI80-F1
#
_cell.length_a   1.000
_cell.length_b   1.000
_cell.length_c   1.000
_cell.angle_alpha   90.00
_cell.angle_beta   90.00
_cell.angle_gamma   90.00
#
_symmetry.space_group_name_H-M   'P 1'
#
loop_
_entity.id
_entity.type
_entity.pdbx_description
1 polymer ?
#
loop_
_entity_poly.entity_id
_entity_poly.type
_entity_poly.pdbx_seq_one_letter_code
_entity_poly.pdbx_strand_id
1 'polypeptide(L)'
;MPSAYFRQVPESFRMDHIKAVSAIKDANMDMHLNLQSHLPDGRSVLTFIRPGTQPGLLLKMVKELPYKHVDQNYLPLSRVQVFSSEDESMSLNMFVYGEEAAGTFDVEVTGARILQYAKDLMEGEYEGSVDGRHPKPSPLFERENLLNYLNKCSESYITRSDPRRFLCQMQLFDGISGTEGTRVAVEESYLDGNDEQFWVDIAVANSLPQVALEQASRLLFLHKFDVQRCHLDTVSDGENGNVTHLRLLVTPIDHGVATKEFFSRLKRELRRSKWLDPSTMDLVFERYPWLGVRRGEIITAFCSLMHPIMAKVSPLAYSKVNILETITKKRYIDHAALIANLFLDKFDPEKLINGEEFVKRKEDLIKAIDSDVEDTTASELLYKMIDIVEHTLRTNIYLYDRYSLGLRLDPRVMVSEGEGERELPYGVLFAHGRRFNAYHVRFRDISRGGMRLVTPSSPEQYALESAHHYDECYGLAFAQQLKNKDIPEGGSKAVNLINVHGLSDVGKNFVMRKSVKAFTDTILDLVVDTEETREKVVDYLGKKEILYLGPDEQVRP
;
A
#
# COMPACT_ATOMS: atom_id res chain seq x y z
N MET A 1 30.95 14.75 -8.22
CA MET A 1 30.04 14.19 -7.18
C MET A 1 29.61 15.32 -6.28
N PRO A 2 28.35 15.36 -5.81
CA PRO A 2 27.80 16.49 -5.08
C PRO A 2 28.39 16.60 -3.67
N SER A 3 28.36 17.80 -3.08
CA SER A 3 28.88 18.04 -1.72
C SER A 3 28.29 17.09 -0.66
N ALA A 4 27.03 16.70 -0.82
CA ALA A 4 26.35 15.74 0.04
C ALA A 4 27.03 14.36 0.06
N TYR A 5 27.55 13.88 -1.08
CA TYR A 5 28.28 12.62 -1.17
C TYR A 5 29.53 12.65 -0.27
N PHE A 6 30.31 13.74 -0.34
CA PHE A 6 31.53 13.88 0.45
C PHE A 6 31.27 14.02 1.96
N ARG A 7 30.14 14.61 2.34
CA ARG A 7 29.72 14.69 3.75
C ARG A 7 29.22 13.35 4.29
N GLN A 8 28.56 12.56 3.46
CA GLN A 8 27.83 11.38 3.92
C GLN A 8 28.59 10.06 3.72
N VAL A 9 29.46 9.95 2.72
CA VAL A 9 30.15 8.70 2.39
C VAL A 9 31.54 8.70 3.03
N PRO A 10 31.85 7.70 3.90
CA PRO A 10 33.16 7.61 4.54
C PRO A 10 34.31 7.53 3.53
N GLU A 11 35.49 7.99 3.92
CA GLU A 11 36.66 8.03 3.04
C GLU A 11 37.03 6.66 2.44
N SER A 12 36.95 5.59 3.23
CA SER A 12 37.22 4.21 2.75
C SER A 12 36.34 3.84 1.55
N PHE A 13 35.03 4.06 1.65
CA PHE A 13 34.09 3.83 0.54
C PHE A 13 34.37 4.74 -0.65
N ARG A 14 34.70 6.03 -0.40
CA ARG A 14 35.04 6.96 -1.48
C ARG A 14 36.25 6.48 -2.27
N MET A 15 37.25 5.92 -1.61
CA MET A 15 38.44 5.34 -2.26
C MET A 15 38.08 4.11 -3.09
N ASP A 16 37.22 3.22 -2.59
CA ASP A 16 36.76 2.05 -3.34
C ASP A 16 35.95 2.43 -4.57
N HIS A 17 35.07 3.44 -4.46
CA HIS A 17 34.31 3.96 -5.59
C HIS A 17 35.24 4.56 -6.67
N ILE A 18 36.24 5.36 -6.27
CA ILE A 18 37.21 5.94 -7.21
C ILE A 18 38.01 4.84 -7.91
N LYS A 19 38.50 3.83 -7.18
CA LYS A 19 39.22 2.69 -7.77
C LYS A 19 38.35 1.96 -8.81
N ALA A 20 37.10 1.68 -8.47
CA ALA A 20 36.17 0.98 -9.36
C ALA A 20 35.84 1.79 -10.62
N VAL A 21 35.56 3.09 -10.48
CA VAL A 21 35.28 3.97 -11.62
C VAL A 21 36.51 4.14 -12.51
N SER A 22 37.70 4.33 -11.94
CA SER A 22 38.95 4.43 -12.69
C SER A 22 39.25 3.14 -13.46
N ALA A 23 39.07 1.97 -12.84
CA ALA A 23 39.31 0.68 -13.50
C ALA A 23 38.38 0.45 -14.70
N ILE A 24 37.10 0.82 -14.59
CA ILE A 24 36.16 0.71 -15.72
C ILE A 24 36.49 1.68 -16.85
N LYS A 25 36.81 2.94 -16.51
CA LYS A 25 37.17 3.93 -17.52
C LYS A 25 38.43 3.53 -18.26
N ASP A 26 39.42 2.98 -17.56
CA ASP A 26 40.66 2.46 -18.15
C ASP A 26 40.39 1.24 -19.06
N ALA A 27 39.48 0.36 -18.65
CA ALA A 27 39.05 -0.80 -19.45
C ALA A 27 38.11 -0.45 -20.63
N ASN A 28 37.74 0.83 -20.80
CA ASN A 28 36.78 1.30 -21.80
C ASN A 28 35.45 0.52 -21.81
N MET A 29 34.96 0.16 -20.61
CA MET A 29 33.70 -0.56 -20.40
C MET A 29 32.56 0.41 -20.03
N ASP A 30 31.31 -0.02 -20.27
CA ASP A 30 30.15 0.73 -19.79
C ASP A 30 30.12 0.80 -18.25
N MET A 31 29.75 1.95 -17.69
CA MET A 31 29.69 2.20 -16.25
C MET A 31 28.54 1.46 -15.56
N HIS A 32 28.56 0.13 -15.57
CA HIS A 32 27.55 -0.73 -14.96
C HIS A 32 28.19 -1.65 -13.90
N LEU A 33 28.32 -1.15 -12.66
CA LEU A 33 28.99 -1.86 -11.56
C LEU A 33 28.06 -2.12 -10.39
N ASN A 34 28.27 -3.28 -9.77
CA ASN A 34 27.75 -3.61 -8.45
C ASN A 34 28.93 -3.94 -7.55
N LEU A 35 29.10 -3.19 -6.47
CA LEU A 35 30.13 -3.41 -5.46
C LEU A 35 29.46 -3.94 -4.20
N GLN A 36 30.06 -4.95 -3.58
CA GLN A 36 29.68 -5.41 -2.26
C GLN A 36 30.81 -5.13 -1.28
N SER A 37 30.48 -4.49 -0.17
CA SER A 37 31.41 -4.10 0.88
C SER A 37 30.74 -4.23 2.25
N HIS A 38 31.47 -3.97 3.33
CA HIS A 38 30.94 -4.05 4.68
C HIS A 38 31.31 -2.79 5.47
N LEU A 39 30.38 -2.31 6.27
CA LEU A 39 30.64 -1.28 7.27
C LEU A 39 31.50 -1.87 8.41
N PRO A 40 32.19 -1.01 9.21
CA PRO A 40 32.99 -1.48 10.34
C PRO A 40 32.21 -2.30 11.37
N ASP A 41 30.91 -2.09 11.46
CA ASP A 41 29.99 -2.81 12.35
C ASP A 41 29.46 -4.14 11.75
N GLY A 42 29.94 -4.55 10.56
CA GLY A 42 29.58 -5.80 9.91
C GLY A 42 28.35 -5.72 8.99
N ARG A 43 27.65 -4.58 8.92
CA ARG A 43 26.53 -4.40 7.98
C ARG A 43 27.01 -4.46 6.53
N SER A 44 26.21 -5.08 5.67
CA SER A 44 26.52 -5.23 4.24
C SER A 44 26.11 -3.98 3.46
N VAL A 45 26.94 -3.55 2.51
CA VAL A 45 26.66 -2.40 1.63
C VAL A 45 26.75 -2.85 0.19
N LEU A 46 25.64 -2.73 -0.53
CA LEU A 46 25.57 -2.90 -1.98
C LEU A 46 25.60 -1.53 -2.64
N THR A 47 26.63 -1.26 -3.43
CA THR A 47 26.75 -0.01 -4.19
C THR A 47 26.55 -0.29 -5.66
N PHE A 48 25.56 0.38 -6.25
CA PHE A 48 25.23 0.31 -7.66
C PHE A 48 25.74 1.59 -8.33
N ILE A 49 26.55 1.43 -9.38
CA ILE A 49 27.00 2.53 -10.23
C ILE A 49 26.45 2.28 -11.64
N ARG A 50 25.76 3.27 -12.20
CA ARG A 50 25.11 3.19 -13.52
C ARG A 50 25.47 4.41 -14.36
N PRO A 51 25.47 4.30 -15.70
CA PRO A 51 25.74 5.45 -16.57
C PRO A 51 24.52 6.37 -16.60
N GLY A 52 24.75 7.68 -16.57
CA GLY A 52 23.71 8.68 -16.68
C GLY A 52 22.78 8.81 -15.45
N THR A 53 21.78 9.67 -15.61
CA THR A 53 20.74 10.02 -14.61
C THR A 53 19.32 9.89 -15.20
N GLN A 54 19.09 8.87 -16.03
CA GLN A 54 17.81 8.70 -16.71
C GLN A 54 16.64 8.51 -15.73
N PRO A 55 15.44 9.03 -16.03
CA PRO A 55 14.29 8.84 -15.16
C PRO A 55 13.98 7.36 -14.87
N GLY A 56 13.69 7.06 -13.61
CA GLY A 56 13.38 5.70 -13.14
C GLY A 56 14.59 4.80 -12.92
N LEU A 57 15.81 5.34 -12.99
CA LEU A 57 17.05 4.59 -12.74
C LEU A 57 17.10 4.01 -11.31
N LEU A 58 16.68 4.77 -10.30
CA LEU A 58 16.52 4.26 -8.94
C LEU A 58 15.54 3.08 -8.88
N LEU A 59 14.39 3.21 -9.54
CA LEU A 59 13.38 2.15 -9.57
C LEU A 59 13.94 0.85 -10.19
N LYS A 60 14.69 0.95 -11.30
CA LYS A 60 15.36 -0.21 -11.92
C LYS A 60 16.30 -0.90 -10.92
N MET A 61 17.16 -0.12 -10.24
CA MET A 61 18.08 -0.66 -9.23
C MET A 61 17.35 -1.28 -8.05
N VAL A 62 16.27 -0.67 -7.55
CA VAL A 62 15.48 -1.22 -6.45
C VAL A 62 14.83 -2.55 -6.84
N LYS A 63 14.38 -2.72 -8.10
CA LYS A 63 13.88 -4.01 -8.62
C LYS A 63 14.99 -5.08 -8.74
N GLU A 64 16.25 -4.68 -8.94
CA GLU A 64 17.41 -5.57 -8.98
C GLU A 64 17.91 -5.99 -7.59
N LEU A 65 17.47 -5.32 -6.52
CA LEU A 65 17.89 -5.65 -5.16
C LEU A 65 17.48 -7.09 -4.81
N PRO A 66 18.33 -7.82 -4.06
CA PRO A 66 18.07 -9.20 -3.75
C PRO A 66 16.82 -9.29 -2.86
N TYR A 67 15.80 -10.02 -3.35
CA TYR A 67 14.55 -10.26 -2.62
C TYR A 67 14.76 -11.31 -1.50
N LYS A 68 15.47 -10.92 -0.44
CA LYS A 68 15.89 -11.83 0.64
C LYS A 68 14.84 -12.07 1.74
N HIS A 69 13.62 -11.53 1.63
CA HIS A 69 12.56 -11.73 2.64
C HIS A 69 12.13 -13.20 2.81
N VAL A 70 12.57 -14.07 1.91
CA VAL A 70 12.33 -15.53 1.92
C VAL A 70 13.43 -16.28 2.69
N ASP A 71 14.57 -15.64 2.99
CA ASP A 71 15.70 -16.24 3.72
C ASP A 71 15.52 -16.08 5.24
N GLN A 72 15.85 -17.13 6.00
CA GLN A 72 15.88 -17.08 7.47
C GLN A 72 16.94 -16.11 8.00
N ASN A 73 17.98 -15.84 7.21
CA ASN A 73 19.05 -14.87 7.51
C ASN A 73 18.80 -13.49 6.89
N TYR A 74 17.53 -13.11 6.68
CA TYR A 74 17.17 -11.81 6.12
C TYR A 74 17.71 -10.66 6.99
N LEU A 75 18.60 -9.87 6.40
CA LEU A 75 19.02 -8.59 6.95
C LEU A 75 18.14 -7.49 6.36
N PRO A 76 17.50 -6.62 7.17
CA PRO A 76 16.66 -5.55 6.65
C PRO A 76 17.48 -4.47 5.96
N LEU A 77 16.94 -3.93 4.87
CA LEU A 77 17.43 -2.66 4.31
C LEU A 77 17.25 -1.57 5.37
N SER A 78 18.35 -1.03 5.87
CA SER A 78 18.33 -0.04 6.96
C SER A 78 18.72 1.34 6.50
N ARG A 79 19.41 1.46 5.36
CA ARG A 79 19.77 2.76 4.78
C ARG A 79 19.83 2.71 3.26
N VAL A 80 19.39 3.80 2.64
CA VAL A 80 19.57 4.07 1.20
C VAL A 80 20.15 5.46 1.04
N GLN A 81 21.10 5.60 0.12
CA GLN A 81 21.70 6.88 -0.26
C GLN A 81 21.84 6.92 -1.77
N VAL A 82 21.26 7.93 -2.40
CA VAL A 82 21.22 8.09 -3.86
C VAL A 82 21.98 9.36 -4.24
N PHE A 83 22.90 9.24 -5.18
CA PHE A 83 23.74 10.33 -5.65
C PHE A 83 23.82 10.34 -7.17
N SER A 84 23.73 11.53 -7.75
CA SER A 84 24.00 11.79 -9.17
C SER A 84 25.26 12.63 -9.30
N SER A 85 26.08 12.40 -10.33
CA SER A 85 27.21 13.28 -10.62
C SER A 85 26.74 14.65 -11.12
N GLU A 86 27.55 15.68 -10.91
CA GLU A 86 27.21 17.07 -11.28
C GLU A 86 27.16 17.27 -12.81
N ASP A 87 27.89 16.44 -13.55
CA ASP A 87 27.87 16.39 -15.02
C ASP A 87 26.83 15.41 -15.56
N GLU A 88 25.98 14.84 -14.69
CA GLU A 88 24.95 13.86 -15.01
C GLU A 88 25.45 12.59 -15.72
N SER A 89 26.77 12.38 -15.80
CA SER A 89 27.38 11.25 -16.50
C SER A 89 27.21 9.91 -15.77
N MET A 90 26.92 9.93 -14.46
CA MET A 90 26.91 8.75 -13.61
C MET A 90 25.96 8.89 -12.42
N SER A 91 25.33 7.80 -12.03
CA SER A 91 24.63 7.66 -10.74
C SER A 91 25.34 6.64 -9.85
N LEU A 92 25.30 6.88 -8.54
CA LEU A 92 25.89 6.03 -7.51
C LEU A 92 24.92 5.90 -6.35
N ASN A 93 24.41 4.69 -6.12
CA ASN A 93 23.42 4.40 -5.10
C ASN A 93 23.94 3.34 -4.13
N MET A 94 23.87 3.63 -2.83
CA MET A 94 24.31 2.74 -1.76
C MET A 94 23.11 2.22 -0.99
N PHE A 95 23.02 0.89 -0.86
CA PHE A 95 21.99 0.17 -0.11
C PHE A 95 22.65 -0.57 1.04
N VAL A 96 22.35 -0.17 2.27
CA VAL A 96 22.92 -0.75 3.49
C VAL A 96 21.92 -1.73 4.09
N TYR A 97 22.37 -2.95 4.32
CA TYR A 97 21.61 -4.06 4.90
C TYR A 97 22.15 -4.44 6.27
N GLY A 98 21.24 -4.70 7.20
CA GLY A 98 21.51 -5.10 8.56
C GLY A 98 21.14 -4.01 9.57
N GLU A 99 20.93 -4.42 10.80
CA GLU A 99 20.57 -3.51 11.88
C GLU A 99 21.83 -2.81 12.40
N GLU A 100 21.71 -1.50 12.66
CA GLU A 100 22.78 -0.78 13.35
C GLU A 100 22.87 -1.35 14.75
N ALA A 101 24.05 -1.89 15.11
CA ALA A 101 24.26 -2.41 16.45
C ALA A 101 23.89 -1.34 17.47
N ALA A 102 23.17 -1.71 18.52
CA ALA A 102 22.82 -0.81 19.61
C ALA A 102 24.10 -0.41 20.37
N GLY A 103 24.86 0.52 19.82
CA GLY A 103 25.86 1.27 20.56
C GLY A 103 25.13 2.13 21.57
N THR A 104 25.58 2.11 22.81
CA THR A 104 25.17 3.09 23.82
C THR A 104 25.87 4.41 23.52
N PHE A 105 25.41 5.11 22.49
CA PHE A 105 25.81 6.49 22.23
C PHE A 105 24.98 7.43 23.13
N ASP A 106 25.57 8.55 23.52
CA ASP A 106 24.88 9.55 24.33
C ASP A 106 23.94 10.36 23.43
N VAL A 107 22.64 10.08 23.52
CA VAL A 107 21.59 10.75 22.74
C VAL A 107 21.51 12.25 23.01
N GLU A 108 21.89 12.73 24.20
CA GLU A 108 21.88 14.17 24.49
C GLU A 108 23.01 14.88 23.75
N VAL A 109 24.19 14.27 23.71
CA VAL A 109 25.36 14.79 23.00
C VAL A 109 25.15 14.72 21.48
N THR A 110 24.77 13.54 20.97
CA THR A 110 24.55 13.33 19.53
C THR A 110 23.36 14.14 19.02
N GLY A 111 22.29 14.25 19.82
CA GLY A 111 21.07 14.98 19.50
C GLY A 111 21.11 16.47 19.83
N ALA A 112 22.22 17.02 20.35
CA ALA A 112 22.29 18.39 20.87
C ALA A 112 21.79 19.45 19.89
N ARG A 113 22.10 19.31 18.59
CA ARG A 113 21.63 20.24 17.53
C ARG A 113 20.11 20.20 17.35
N ILE A 114 19.50 19.03 17.50
CA ILE A 114 18.06 18.82 17.36
C ILE A 114 17.36 19.35 18.62
N LEU A 115 17.89 19.03 19.81
CA LEU A 115 17.38 19.52 21.09
C LEU A 115 17.41 21.06 21.16
N GLN A 116 18.50 21.68 20.71
CA GLN A 116 18.62 23.13 20.68
C GLN A 116 17.61 23.75 19.71
N TYR A 117 17.55 23.23 18.47
CA TYR A 117 16.59 23.71 17.48
C TYR A 117 15.13 23.58 17.95
N ALA A 118 14.78 22.47 18.63
CA ALA A 118 13.45 22.27 19.20
C ALA A 118 13.15 23.28 20.31
N LYS A 119 14.13 23.61 21.15
CA LYS A 119 14.00 24.64 22.18
C LYS A 119 13.74 26.01 21.55
N ASP A 120 14.58 26.42 20.59
CA ASP A 120 14.45 27.71 19.90
C ASP A 120 13.08 27.83 19.20
N LEU A 121 12.62 26.72 18.61
CA LEU A 121 11.29 26.62 18.01
C LEU A 121 10.15 26.80 19.01
N MET A 122 10.23 26.15 20.18
CA MET A 122 9.22 26.25 21.23
C MET A 122 9.21 27.62 21.91
N GLU A 123 10.34 28.33 21.91
CA GLU A 123 10.47 29.71 22.42
C GLU A 123 10.01 30.78 21.40
N GLY A 124 9.64 30.36 20.19
CA GLY A 124 9.07 31.23 19.16
C GLY A 124 10.11 31.95 18.30
N GLU A 125 11.39 31.53 18.31
CA GLU A 125 12.45 32.20 17.52
C GLU A 125 12.20 32.17 16.00
N TYR A 126 11.42 31.20 15.53
CA TYR A 126 11.04 31.05 14.12
C TYR A 126 9.62 31.56 13.81
N GLU A 127 8.93 32.20 14.75
CA GLU A 127 7.63 32.82 14.47
C GLU A 127 7.80 34.01 13.51
N GLY A 128 7.07 33.98 12.40
CA GLY A 128 7.18 35.02 11.36
C GLY A 128 8.43 34.91 10.50
N SER A 129 9.16 33.78 10.52
CA SER A 129 10.25 33.53 9.59
C SER A 129 9.78 33.64 8.13
N VAL A 130 10.66 34.15 7.26
CA VAL A 130 10.42 34.17 5.82
C VAL A 130 10.38 32.74 5.26
N ASP A 131 11.16 31.83 5.87
CA ASP A 131 11.15 30.40 5.59
C ASP A 131 9.96 29.75 6.32
N GLY A 132 8.75 29.81 5.75
CA GLY A 132 7.52 29.28 6.36
C GLY A 132 7.45 27.75 6.49
N ARG A 133 8.58 27.03 6.43
CA ARG A 133 8.67 25.55 6.46
C ARG A 133 9.04 25.00 7.85
N HIS A 134 9.20 25.84 8.86
CA HIS A 134 9.40 25.36 10.24
C HIS A 134 8.11 24.70 10.76
N PRO A 135 8.20 23.54 11.44
CA PRO A 135 7.03 22.91 12.04
C PRO A 135 6.47 23.79 13.15
N LYS A 136 5.16 23.74 13.39
CA LYS A 136 4.55 24.50 14.50
C LYS A 136 4.99 23.92 15.85
N PRO A 137 5.13 24.77 16.90
CA PRO A 137 5.34 24.30 18.27
C PRO A 137 4.34 23.20 18.65
N SER A 138 4.82 22.16 19.32
CA SER A 138 4.06 20.97 19.66
C SER A 138 4.55 20.36 20.96
N PRO A 139 3.69 19.78 21.82
CA PRO A 139 4.11 19.02 23.00
C PRO A 139 5.10 17.89 22.67
N LEU A 140 5.07 17.37 21.44
CA LEU A 140 6.02 16.38 20.94
C LEU A 140 7.48 16.86 21.00
N PHE A 141 7.71 18.17 20.91
CA PHE A 141 9.05 18.76 20.86
C PHE A 141 9.57 19.17 22.24
N GLU A 142 8.77 18.96 23.29
CA GLU A 142 9.24 19.10 24.66
C GLU A 142 10.42 18.16 24.92
N ARG A 143 11.38 18.61 25.73
CA ARG A 143 12.67 17.94 25.92
C ARG A 143 12.52 16.45 26.26
N GLU A 144 11.62 16.10 27.17
CA GLU A 144 11.41 14.70 27.59
C GLU A 144 10.88 13.82 26.45
N ASN A 145 9.86 14.30 25.72
CA ASN A 145 9.27 13.58 24.59
C ASN A 145 10.26 13.41 23.45
N LEU A 146 11.02 14.45 23.14
CA LEU A 146 12.05 14.43 22.12
C LEU A 146 13.20 13.48 22.48
N LEU A 147 13.65 13.46 23.75
CA LEU A 147 14.63 12.50 24.23
C LEU A 147 14.10 11.06 24.14
N ASN A 148 12.85 10.82 24.50
CA ASN A 148 12.22 9.50 24.36
C ASN A 148 12.20 9.02 22.90
N TYR A 149 11.99 9.93 21.95
CA TYR A 149 12.06 9.61 20.52
C TYR A 149 13.50 9.40 20.03
N LEU A 150 14.45 10.24 20.44
CA LEU A 150 15.87 10.09 20.12
C LEU A 150 16.42 8.73 20.59
N ASN A 151 15.99 8.23 21.75
CA ASN A 151 16.37 6.91 22.25
C ASN A 151 15.89 5.74 21.37
N LYS A 152 14.86 5.94 20.54
CA LYS A 152 14.37 4.94 19.56
C LYS A 152 15.11 5.00 18.23
N CYS A 153 15.88 6.05 18.02
CA CYS A 153 16.55 6.36 16.76
C CYS A 153 17.98 5.83 16.75
N SER A 154 18.50 5.54 15.56
CA SER A 154 19.91 5.18 15.44
C SER A 154 20.81 6.42 15.44
N GLU A 155 22.06 6.28 15.88
CA GLU A 155 23.04 7.38 15.94
C GLU A 155 23.20 8.07 14.58
N SER A 156 23.23 7.26 13.53
CA SER A 156 23.38 7.74 12.16
C SER A 156 22.17 8.55 11.68
N TYR A 157 20.96 8.14 12.06
CA TYR A 157 19.74 8.86 11.75
C TYR A 157 19.74 10.24 12.43
N ILE A 158 20.12 10.30 13.70
CA ILE A 158 20.19 11.54 14.49
C ILE A 158 21.25 12.50 13.90
N THR A 159 22.48 12.01 13.72
CA THR A 159 23.63 12.84 13.33
C THR A 159 23.48 13.46 11.94
N ARG A 160 22.83 12.75 11.01
CA ARG A 160 22.75 13.14 9.59
C ARG A 160 21.48 13.89 9.24
N SER A 161 20.47 13.85 10.11
CA SER A 161 19.21 14.53 9.85
C SER A 161 19.35 16.04 10.06
N ASP A 162 18.69 16.80 9.20
CA ASP A 162 18.47 18.21 9.44
C ASP A 162 17.50 18.38 10.63
N PRO A 163 17.80 19.24 11.63
CA PRO A 163 16.95 19.39 12.83
C PRO A 163 15.48 19.69 12.53
N ARG A 164 15.19 20.58 11.57
CA ARG A 164 13.82 20.92 11.19
C ARG A 164 13.10 19.70 10.63
N ARG A 165 13.73 19.01 9.67
CA ARG A 165 13.12 17.83 9.05
C ARG A 165 12.99 16.67 10.03
N PHE A 166 13.91 16.52 10.98
CA PHE A 166 13.81 15.51 12.04
C PHE A 166 12.54 15.70 12.88
N LEU A 167 12.22 16.94 13.28
CA LEU A 167 10.97 17.24 14.00
C LEU A 167 9.72 16.97 13.14
N CYS A 168 9.74 17.30 11.84
CA CYS A 168 8.65 16.94 10.93
C CYS A 168 8.47 15.42 10.82
N GLN A 169 9.56 14.65 10.80
CA GLN A 169 9.50 13.19 10.77
C GLN A 169 8.97 12.60 12.07
N MET A 170 9.32 13.18 13.21
CA MET A 170 8.76 12.80 14.51
C MET A 170 7.24 13.00 14.53
N GLN A 171 6.70 14.08 13.95
CA GLN A 171 5.25 14.27 13.81
C GLN A 171 4.61 13.20 12.91
N LEU A 172 5.28 12.82 11.81
CA LEU A 172 4.79 11.74 10.95
C LEU A 172 4.77 10.40 11.67
N PHE A 173 5.79 10.11 12.50
CA PHE A 173 5.88 8.91 13.33
C PHE A 173 4.75 8.88 14.35
N ASP A 174 4.56 9.96 15.11
CA ASP A 174 3.53 10.07 16.14
C ASP A 174 2.13 9.85 15.55
N GLY A 175 1.86 10.42 14.37
CA GLY A 175 0.58 10.28 13.68
C GLY A 175 0.25 8.87 13.13
N ILE A 176 1.16 7.89 13.27
CA ILE A 176 0.91 6.48 12.90
C ILE A 176 1.37 5.46 13.97
N SER A 177 1.98 5.90 15.06
CA SER A 177 2.42 5.01 16.14
C SER A 177 1.23 4.21 16.68
N GLY A 178 1.41 2.91 16.89
CA GLY A 178 0.33 2.00 17.30
C GLY A 178 -0.70 1.65 16.22
N THR A 179 -0.54 2.13 14.99
CA THR A 179 -1.44 1.84 13.87
C THR A 179 -0.77 0.97 12.81
N GLU A 180 -1.52 0.58 11.76
CA GLU A 180 -0.93 0.04 10.54
C GLU A 180 -0.90 1.08 9.41
N GLY A 181 -1.00 2.36 9.74
CA GLY A 181 -1.15 3.44 8.78
C GLY A 181 0.12 3.78 7.97
N THR A 182 -0.07 4.78 7.11
CA THR A 182 0.98 5.48 6.38
C THR A 182 0.65 6.97 6.41
N ARG A 183 1.63 7.82 6.71
CA ARG A 183 1.52 9.28 6.60
C ARG A 183 2.52 9.80 5.57
N VAL A 184 2.10 10.83 4.84
CA VAL A 184 2.89 11.43 3.76
C VAL A 184 2.84 12.95 3.89
N ALA A 185 4.00 13.58 3.97
CA ALA A 185 4.17 15.02 3.81
C ALA A 185 4.85 15.32 2.47
N VAL A 186 4.50 16.45 1.88
CA VAL A 186 5.15 16.97 0.69
C VAL A 186 5.47 18.44 0.92
N GLU A 187 6.70 18.83 0.61
CA GLU A 187 7.25 20.16 0.81
C GLU A 187 8.05 20.59 -0.43
N GLU A 188 7.99 21.86 -0.82
CA GLU A 188 8.84 22.43 -1.86
C GLU A 188 10.31 22.51 -1.42
N SER A 189 11.21 22.12 -2.32
CA SER A 189 12.65 22.16 -2.14
C SER A 189 13.25 23.19 -3.09
N TYR A 190 14.08 24.08 -2.55
CA TYR A 190 14.83 25.08 -3.32
C TYR A 190 16.33 24.74 -3.33
N LEU A 191 16.65 23.45 -3.25
CA LEU A 191 18.03 22.98 -3.27
C LEU A 191 18.66 23.30 -4.63
N ASP A 192 19.91 23.74 -4.59
CA ASP A 192 20.72 23.98 -5.78
C ASP A 192 20.09 24.99 -6.77
N GLY A 193 19.19 25.87 -6.29
CA GLY A 193 18.52 26.90 -7.10
C GLY A 193 17.45 26.36 -8.06
N ASN A 194 16.98 25.13 -7.84
CA ASN A 194 15.94 24.50 -8.64
C ASN A 194 14.58 24.62 -7.94
N ASP A 195 13.66 25.36 -8.54
CA ASP A 195 12.33 25.64 -7.98
C ASP A 195 11.28 24.56 -8.29
N GLU A 196 11.64 23.51 -9.03
CA GLU A 196 10.74 22.40 -9.40
C GLU A 196 11.07 21.11 -8.62
N GLN A 197 11.67 21.21 -7.44
CA GLN A 197 11.96 20.05 -6.60
C GLN A 197 11.03 19.95 -5.41
N PHE A 198 10.71 18.72 -5.01
CA PHE A 198 9.83 18.44 -3.88
C PHE A 198 10.44 17.37 -2.98
N TRP A 199 10.32 17.58 -1.68
CA TRP A 199 10.55 16.52 -0.71
C TRP A 199 9.24 15.78 -0.45
N VAL A 200 9.26 14.45 -0.61
CA VAL A 200 8.19 13.55 -0.25
C VAL A 200 8.65 12.72 0.94
N ASP A 201 8.14 13.04 2.12
CA ASP A 201 8.45 12.36 3.37
C ASP A 201 7.32 11.37 3.69
N ILE A 202 7.67 10.11 3.89
CA ILE A 202 6.72 9.00 4.12
C ILE A 202 7.12 8.30 5.42
N ALA A 203 6.16 8.13 6.32
CA ALA A 203 6.29 7.23 7.47
C ALA A 203 5.33 6.05 7.27
N VAL A 204 5.85 4.82 7.35
CA VAL A 204 5.09 3.58 7.11
C VAL A 204 5.26 2.65 8.30
N ALA A 205 4.18 2.37 9.03
CA ALA A 205 4.20 1.44 10.16
C ALA A 205 4.27 -0.01 9.66
N ASN A 206 5.07 -0.87 10.29
CA ASN A 206 5.11 -2.32 10.03
C ASN A 206 5.12 -2.66 8.54
N SER A 207 6.09 -2.10 7.81
CA SER A 207 6.37 -2.46 6.43
C SER A 207 7.85 -2.82 6.33
N LEU A 208 8.17 -3.77 5.45
CA LEU A 208 9.56 -4.03 5.11
C LEU A 208 10.12 -2.79 4.38
N PRO A 209 11.29 -2.27 4.78
CA PRO A 209 11.79 -1.01 4.21
C PRO A 209 12.03 -1.07 2.69
N GLN A 210 12.58 -2.17 2.18
CA GLN A 210 12.78 -2.38 0.74
C GLN A 210 11.45 -2.38 -0.04
N VAL A 211 10.42 -3.02 0.53
CA VAL A 211 9.07 -3.02 -0.06
C VAL A 211 8.48 -1.61 -0.06
N ALA A 212 8.62 -0.86 1.04
CA ALA A 212 8.12 0.51 1.13
C ALA A 212 8.80 1.42 0.09
N LEU A 213 10.13 1.31 -0.04
CA LEU A 213 10.91 2.04 -1.03
C LEU A 213 10.49 1.71 -2.46
N GLU A 214 10.36 0.43 -2.78
CA GLU A 214 9.98 -0.01 -4.13
C GLU A 214 8.59 0.53 -4.51
N GLN A 215 7.60 0.41 -3.61
CA GLN A 215 6.24 0.87 -3.87
C GLN A 215 6.17 2.40 -4.02
N ALA A 216 6.86 3.15 -3.14
CA ALA A 216 6.94 4.59 -3.26
C ALA A 216 7.60 5.01 -4.59
N SER A 217 8.70 4.36 -4.97
CA SER A 217 9.43 4.65 -6.22
C SER A 217 8.60 4.32 -7.46
N ARG A 218 7.87 3.18 -7.47
CA ARG A 218 6.95 2.79 -8.55
C ARG A 218 5.84 3.82 -8.72
N LEU A 219 5.24 4.26 -7.63
CA LEU A 219 4.13 5.20 -7.67
C LEU A 219 4.58 6.60 -8.07
N LEU A 220 5.73 7.08 -7.58
CA LEU A 220 6.30 8.35 -8.01
C LEU A 220 6.62 8.33 -9.51
N PHE A 221 7.23 7.26 -10.01
CA PHE A 221 7.52 7.10 -11.43
C PHE A 221 6.23 7.04 -12.28
N LEU A 222 5.19 6.36 -11.80
CA LEU A 222 3.86 6.34 -12.44
C LEU A 222 3.32 7.76 -12.64
N HIS A 223 3.50 8.62 -11.63
CA HIS A 223 3.09 10.03 -11.66
C HIS A 223 4.10 10.97 -12.31
N LYS A 224 5.06 10.44 -13.08
CA LYS A 224 6.08 11.22 -13.79
C LYS A 224 7.00 12.03 -12.87
N PHE A 225 7.38 11.46 -11.73
CA PHE A 225 8.44 11.97 -10.87
C PHE A 225 9.65 11.07 -10.90
N ASP A 226 10.83 11.67 -10.99
CA ASP A 226 12.11 10.99 -10.80
C ASP A 226 12.67 11.26 -9.41
N VAL A 227 13.32 10.26 -8.82
CA VAL A 227 13.87 10.35 -7.47
C VAL A 227 15.35 10.68 -7.54
N GLN A 228 15.70 11.92 -7.17
CA GLN A 228 17.07 12.44 -7.19
C GLN A 228 17.86 12.10 -5.93
N ARG A 229 17.20 12.10 -4.77
CA ARG A 229 17.80 11.69 -3.49
C ARG A 229 16.80 10.83 -2.73
N CYS A 230 17.31 9.83 -2.05
CA CYS A 230 16.52 8.97 -1.17
C CYS A 230 17.30 8.76 0.13
N HIS A 231 16.61 8.94 1.25
CA HIS A 231 17.05 8.49 2.57
C HIS A 231 16.00 7.56 3.15
N LEU A 232 16.46 6.45 3.71
CA LEU A 232 15.63 5.45 4.35
C LEU A 232 16.20 5.20 5.74
N ASP A 233 15.33 5.18 6.74
CA ASP A 233 15.67 4.88 8.13
C ASP A 233 14.52 4.10 8.78
N THR A 234 14.81 3.35 9.84
CA THR A 234 13.80 2.58 10.59
C THR A 234 13.89 2.97 12.06
N VAL A 235 12.75 3.24 12.67
CA VAL A 235 12.61 3.61 14.08
C VAL A 235 11.70 2.59 14.77
N SER A 236 12.09 2.14 15.96
CA SER A 236 11.27 1.19 16.73
C SER A 236 10.02 1.85 17.29
N ASP A 237 8.89 1.17 17.19
CA ASP A 237 7.61 1.54 17.83
C ASP A 237 7.27 0.60 18.99
N GLY A 238 8.29 0.04 19.64
CA GLY A 238 8.14 -0.90 20.76
C GLY A 238 7.40 -2.18 20.36
N GLU A 239 6.38 -2.55 21.12
CA GLU A 239 5.56 -3.76 20.85
C GLU A 239 4.74 -3.65 19.56
N ASN A 240 4.54 -2.44 19.04
CA ASN A 240 3.81 -2.21 17.79
C ASN A 240 4.64 -2.53 16.54
N GLY A 241 5.94 -2.79 16.70
CA GLY A 241 6.86 -3.13 15.62
C GLY A 241 7.77 -1.97 15.24
N ASN A 242 7.87 -1.64 13.95
CA ASN A 242 8.82 -0.65 13.43
C ASN A 242 8.16 0.30 12.43
N VAL A 243 8.59 1.56 12.42
CA VAL A 243 8.21 2.56 11.43
C VAL A 243 9.38 2.79 10.47
N THR A 244 9.13 2.61 9.17
CA THR A 244 10.08 3.00 8.12
C THR A 244 9.84 4.47 7.73
N HIS A 245 10.87 5.29 7.83
CA HIS A 245 10.91 6.63 7.25
C HIS A 245 11.57 6.60 5.87
N LEU A 246 10.89 7.16 4.87
CA LEU A 246 11.44 7.45 3.55
C LEU A 246 11.43 8.97 3.34
N ARG A 247 12.54 9.51 2.83
CA ARG A 247 12.66 10.91 2.41
C ARG A 247 13.15 10.91 0.99
N LEU A 248 12.27 11.31 0.08
CA LEU A 248 12.53 11.26 -1.35
C LEU A 248 12.55 12.68 -1.88
N LEU A 249 13.71 13.13 -2.37
CA LEU A 249 13.78 14.35 -3.17
C LEU A 249 13.41 13.98 -4.59
N VAL A 250 12.33 14.56 -5.09
CA VAL A 250 11.76 14.23 -6.39
C VAL A 250 11.70 15.46 -7.28
N THR A 251 11.86 15.23 -8.58
CA THR A 251 11.72 16.25 -9.62
C THR A 251 10.71 15.74 -10.66
N PRO A 252 9.75 16.57 -11.13
CA PRO A 252 8.90 16.22 -12.25
C PRO A 252 9.74 15.86 -13.48
N ILE A 253 9.36 14.80 -14.19
CA ILE A 253 9.93 14.42 -15.49
C ILE A 253 9.40 15.36 -16.58
N ASP A 254 8.14 15.76 -16.46
CA ASP A 254 7.48 16.72 -17.34
C ASP A 254 7.20 18.01 -16.55
N HIS A 255 7.52 19.19 -17.12
CA HIS A 255 7.26 20.48 -16.48
C HIS A 255 5.76 20.71 -16.25
N GLY A 256 5.40 21.33 -15.12
CA GLY A 256 4.02 21.78 -14.84
C GLY A 256 3.05 20.78 -14.19
N VAL A 257 3.51 19.61 -13.72
CA VAL A 257 2.66 18.55 -13.12
C VAL A 257 2.27 18.84 -11.66
N ALA A 258 2.95 19.78 -11.00
CA ALA A 258 2.95 19.92 -9.53
C ALA A 258 1.87 20.86 -8.97
N THR A 259 0.57 20.54 -9.15
CA THR A 259 -0.53 21.28 -8.51
C THR A 259 -0.83 20.78 -7.09
N LYS A 260 -1.51 21.58 -6.27
CA LYS A 260 -1.93 21.18 -4.91
C LYS A 260 -2.87 19.96 -4.95
N GLU A 261 -3.77 19.92 -5.92
CA GLU A 261 -4.71 18.83 -6.15
C GLU A 261 -3.97 17.55 -6.54
N PHE A 262 -2.94 17.68 -7.38
CA PHE A 262 -2.06 16.57 -7.74
C PHE A 262 -1.37 15.99 -6.51
N PHE A 263 -0.74 16.82 -5.65
CA PHE A 263 -0.08 16.32 -4.45
C PHE A 263 -1.06 15.73 -3.43
N SER A 264 -2.28 16.26 -3.33
CA SER A 264 -3.34 15.66 -2.52
C SER A 264 -3.66 14.23 -3.00
N ARG A 265 -3.79 14.05 -4.32
CA ARG A 265 -3.98 12.73 -4.93
C ARG A 265 -2.78 11.82 -4.71
N LEU A 266 -1.56 12.29 -4.95
CA LEU A 266 -0.33 11.53 -4.76
C LEU A 266 -0.18 11.04 -3.32
N LYS A 267 -0.42 11.92 -2.34
CA LYS A 267 -0.42 11.56 -0.90
C LYS A 267 -1.40 10.42 -0.63
N ARG A 268 -2.63 10.51 -1.14
CA ARG A 268 -3.63 9.45 -0.97
C ARG A 268 -3.20 8.12 -1.58
N GLU A 269 -2.65 8.15 -2.79
CA GLU A 269 -2.18 6.93 -3.46
C GLU A 269 -0.94 6.33 -2.76
N LEU A 270 -0.01 7.15 -2.27
CA LEU A 270 1.16 6.69 -1.51
C LEU A 270 0.75 5.99 -0.22
N ARG A 271 -0.25 6.52 0.49
CA ARG A 271 -0.80 5.88 1.70
C ARG A 271 -1.41 4.51 1.39
N ARG A 272 -2.10 4.39 0.25
CA ARG A 272 -2.72 3.14 -0.22
C ARG A 272 -1.74 2.12 -0.79
N SER A 273 -0.61 2.54 -1.35
CA SER A 273 0.34 1.68 -2.07
C SER A 273 0.78 0.43 -1.27
N LYS A 274 0.95 0.58 0.06
CA LYS A 274 1.28 -0.51 1.00
C LYS A 274 0.28 -1.67 0.98
N TRP A 275 -0.98 -1.37 0.70
CA TRP A 275 -2.13 -2.24 0.87
C TRP A 275 -2.64 -2.85 -0.44
N LEU A 276 -2.03 -2.51 -1.58
CA LEU A 276 -2.42 -3.05 -2.87
C LEU A 276 -2.04 -4.53 -3.00
N ASP A 277 -2.91 -5.30 -3.62
CA ASP A 277 -2.60 -6.69 -4.00
C ASP A 277 -1.52 -6.73 -5.10
N PRO A 278 -0.61 -7.72 -5.11
CA PRO A 278 0.38 -7.87 -6.18
C PRO A 278 -0.21 -7.88 -7.59
N SER A 279 -1.40 -8.45 -7.79
CA SER A 279 -2.09 -8.41 -9.09
C SER A 279 -2.52 -7.00 -9.48
N THR A 280 -2.91 -6.18 -8.50
CA THR A 280 -3.25 -4.77 -8.70
C THR A 280 -2.00 -3.98 -9.06
N MET A 281 -0.90 -4.20 -8.33
CA MET A 281 0.38 -3.55 -8.59
C MET A 281 0.89 -3.87 -9.99
N ASP A 282 0.87 -5.14 -10.41
CA ASP A 282 1.24 -5.55 -11.76
C ASP A 282 0.36 -4.89 -12.82
N LEU A 283 -0.96 -4.86 -12.59
CA LEU A 283 -1.92 -4.26 -13.52
C LEU A 283 -1.66 -2.76 -13.73
N VAL A 284 -1.43 -2.00 -12.66
CA VAL A 284 -1.33 -0.52 -12.73
C VAL A 284 0.09 0.00 -12.89
N PHE A 285 1.13 -0.76 -12.55
CA PHE A 285 2.51 -0.30 -12.69
C PHE A 285 3.22 -0.87 -13.92
N GLU A 286 2.84 -2.07 -14.38
CA GLU A 286 3.54 -2.75 -15.48
C GLU A 286 2.67 -2.80 -16.75
N ARG A 287 1.40 -3.23 -16.64
CA ARG A 287 0.55 -3.48 -17.82
C ARG A 287 -0.16 -2.24 -18.34
N TYR A 288 -0.91 -1.53 -17.49
CA TYR A 288 -1.74 -0.39 -17.88
C TYR A 288 -1.65 0.78 -16.88
N PRO A 289 -0.51 1.52 -16.87
CA PRO A 289 -0.31 2.74 -16.07
C PRO A 289 -1.46 3.76 -16.09
N TRP A 290 -2.12 3.92 -17.23
CA TRP A 290 -3.19 4.90 -17.42
C TRP A 290 -4.46 4.60 -16.59
N LEU A 291 -4.65 3.37 -16.12
CA LEU A 291 -5.80 3.02 -15.27
C LEU A 291 -5.79 3.85 -13.98
N GLY A 292 -4.62 4.05 -13.41
CA GLY A 292 -4.44 4.55 -12.04
C GLY A 292 -4.86 3.53 -10.98
N VAL A 293 -4.47 3.80 -9.74
CA VAL A 293 -4.58 2.85 -8.62
C VAL A 293 -6.02 2.42 -8.34
N ARG A 294 -6.98 3.36 -8.30
CA ARG A 294 -8.38 3.05 -7.96
C ARG A 294 -9.05 2.10 -8.94
N ARG A 295 -8.88 2.32 -10.25
CA ARG A 295 -9.47 1.44 -11.27
C ARG A 295 -8.85 0.05 -11.22
N GLY A 296 -7.52 -0.02 -11.12
CA GLY A 296 -6.84 -1.30 -10.98
C GLY A 296 -7.32 -2.11 -9.78
N GLU A 297 -7.45 -1.47 -8.62
CA GLU A 297 -7.95 -2.10 -7.38
C GLU A 297 -9.40 -2.60 -7.52
N ILE A 298 -10.28 -1.84 -8.17
CA ILE A 298 -11.66 -2.28 -8.44
C ILE A 298 -11.68 -3.48 -9.38
N ILE A 299 -10.91 -3.45 -10.47
CA ILE A 299 -10.88 -4.51 -11.47
C ILE A 299 -10.40 -5.83 -10.84
N THR A 300 -9.30 -5.82 -10.10
CA THR A 300 -8.76 -7.02 -9.44
C THR A 300 -9.64 -7.53 -8.30
N ALA A 301 -10.27 -6.63 -7.55
CA ALA A 301 -11.26 -6.98 -6.53
C ALA A 301 -12.49 -7.65 -7.17
N PHE A 302 -13.00 -7.13 -8.27
CA PHE A 302 -14.14 -7.72 -8.98
C PHE A 302 -13.78 -9.09 -9.56
N CYS A 303 -12.61 -9.25 -10.16
CA CYS A 303 -12.11 -10.55 -10.61
C CYS A 303 -12.06 -11.58 -9.47
N SER A 304 -11.67 -11.14 -8.27
CA SER A 304 -11.64 -12.00 -7.08
C SER A 304 -13.04 -12.32 -6.53
N LEU A 305 -13.95 -11.34 -6.52
CA LEU A 305 -15.33 -11.49 -6.05
C LEU A 305 -16.14 -12.43 -6.96
N MET A 306 -15.97 -12.30 -8.28
CA MET A 306 -16.74 -13.10 -9.24
C MET A 306 -16.26 -14.55 -9.34
N HIS A 307 -15.02 -14.86 -8.96
CA HIS A 307 -14.45 -16.20 -9.10
C HIS A 307 -15.31 -17.33 -8.48
N PRO A 308 -15.75 -17.26 -7.20
CA PRO A 308 -16.62 -18.31 -6.63
C PRO A 308 -18.01 -18.40 -7.28
N ILE A 309 -18.45 -17.36 -7.99
CA ILE A 309 -19.75 -17.33 -8.68
C ILE A 309 -19.61 -17.98 -10.07
N MET A 310 -18.61 -17.52 -10.83
CA MET A 310 -18.38 -17.94 -12.21
C MET A 310 -17.80 -19.35 -12.30
N ALA A 311 -16.98 -19.77 -11.33
CA ALA A 311 -16.44 -21.13 -11.30
C ALA A 311 -17.53 -22.21 -11.21
N LYS A 312 -18.73 -21.90 -10.72
CA LYS A 312 -19.88 -22.82 -10.68
C LYS A 312 -20.51 -23.04 -12.07
N VAL A 313 -20.45 -22.03 -12.93
CA VAL A 313 -20.97 -22.09 -14.30
C VAL A 313 -20.05 -22.97 -15.16
N SER A 314 -18.74 -22.69 -15.12
CA SER A 314 -17.74 -23.48 -15.82
C SER A 314 -16.37 -23.34 -15.13
N PRO A 315 -15.93 -24.34 -14.34
CA PRO A 315 -14.66 -24.27 -13.61
C PRO A 315 -13.44 -24.11 -14.53
N LEU A 316 -13.51 -24.67 -15.74
CA LEU A 316 -12.42 -24.59 -16.72
C LEU A 316 -12.36 -23.23 -17.41
N ALA A 317 -13.49 -22.68 -17.84
CA ALA A 317 -13.53 -21.36 -18.47
C ALA A 317 -13.22 -20.25 -17.45
N TYR A 318 -13.76 -20.39 -16.23
CA TYR A 318 -13.72 -19.39 -15.17
C TYR A 318 -12.78 -19.74 -14.04
N SER A 319 -11.59 -20.25 -14.37
CA SER A 319 -10.50 -20.35 -13.39
C SER A 319 -10.05 -18.95 -12.94
N LYS A 320 -9.53 -18.83 -11.72
CA LYS A 320 -9.00 -17.57 -11.18
C LYS A 320 -8.07 -16.83 -12.15
N VAL A 321 -7.18 -17.56 -12.81
CA VAL A 321 -6.21 -17.01 -13.77
C VAL A 321 -6.92 -16.56 -15.04
N ASN A 322 -7.79 -17.40 -15.60
CA ASN A 322 -8.52 -17.09 -16.84
C ASN A 322 -9.41 -15.85 -16.69
N ILE A 323 -10.06 -15.66 -15.55
CA ILE A 323 -10.87 -14.47 -15.27
C ILE A 323 -10.02 -13.21 -15.37
N LEU A 324 -8.91 -13.17 -14.61
CA LEU A 324 -8.02 -12.01 -14.58
C LEU A 324 -7.39 -11.76 -15.94
N GLU A 325 -6.82 -12.79 -16.58
CA GLU A 325 -6.20 -12.67 -17.90
C GLU A 325 -7.20 -12.21 -18.95
N THR A 326 -8.43 -12.74 -18.96
CA THR A 326 -9.46 -12.34 -19.92
C THR A 326 -9.83 -10.88 -19.75
N ILE A 327 -10.23 -10.44 -18.55
CA ILE A 327 -10.62 -9.04 -18.29
C ILE A 327 -9.46 -8.06 -18.59
N THR A 328 -8.22 -8.49 -18.38
CA THR A 328 -7.02 -7.64 -18.57
C THR A 328 -6.41 -7.73 -19.97
N LYS A 329 -7.05 -8.42 -20.92
CA LYS A 329 -6.68 -8.35 -22.34
C LYS A 329 -6.84 -6.93 -22.86
N LYS A 330 -5.92 -6.49 -23.72
CA LYS A 330 -5.90 -5.13 -24.31
C LYS A 330 -7.24 -4.72 -24.94
N ARG A 331 -7.98 -5.67 -25.50
CA ARG A 331 -9.29 -5.44 -26.14
C ARG A 331 -10.46 -5.27 -25.16
N TYR A 332 -10.32 -5.70 -23.89
CA TYR A 332 -11.42 -5.70 -22.91
C TYR A 332 -11.16 -4.79 -21.70
N ILE A 333 -9.90 -4.42 -21.47
CA ILE A 333 -9.51 -3.59 -20.32
C ILE A 333 -10.18 -2.21 -20.33
N ASP A 334 -10.48 -1.64 -21.51
CA ASP A 334 -11.18 -0.36 -21.62
C ASP A 334 -12.63 -0.47 -21.11
N HIS A 335 -13.34 -1.55 -21.43
CA HIS A 335 -14.68 -1.82 -20.86
C HIS A 335 -14.60 -2.01 -19.34
N ALA A 336 -13.64 -2.79 -18.86
CA ALA A 336 -13.42 -2.97 -17.42
C ALA A 336 -13.12 -1.65 -16.70
N ALA A 337 -12.36 -0.74 -17.33
CA ALA A 337 -12.07 0.58 -16.80
C ALA A 337 -13.32 1.48 -16.78
N LEU A 338 -14.19 1.39 -17.79
CA LEU A 338 -15.46 2.12 -17.82
C LEU A 338 -16.45 1.60 -16.76
N ILE A 339 -16.51 0.29 -16.53
CA ILE A 339 -17.31 -0.29 -15.43
C ILE A 339 -16.75 0.16 -14.07
N ALA A 340 -15.42 0.20 -13.91
CA ALA A 340 -14.80 0.75 -12.70
C ALA A 340 -15.10 2.25 -12.52
N ASN A 341 -15.21 3.04 -13.60
CA ASN A 341 -15.67 4.43 -13.51
C ASN A 341 -17.13 4.51 -13.05
N LEU A 342 -18.02 3.68 -13.61
CA LEU A 342 -19.42 3.63 -13.15
C LEU A 342 -19.51 3.32 -11.65
N PHE A 343 -18.67 2.40 -11.16
CA PHE A 343 -18.57 2.09 -9.74
C PHE A 343 -18.11 3.30 -8.91
N LEU A 344 -17.04 3.99 -9.34
CA LEU A 344 -16.57 5.20 -8.66
C LEU A 344 -17.66 6.27 -8.62
N ASP A 345 -18.28 6.56 -9.76
CA ASP A 345 -19.29 7.60 -9.90
C ASP A 345 -20.56 7.30 -9.09
N LYS A 346 -20.92 6.01 -8.93
CA LYS A 346 -22.01 5.56 -8.04
C LYS A 346 -21.73 5.90 -6.56
N PHE A 347 -20.47 5.82 -6.14
CA PHE A 347 -20.09 5.96 -4.74
C PHE A 347 -19.36 7.26 -4.41
N ASP A 348 -19.32 8.23 -5.32
CA ASP A 348 -18.65 9.51 -5.10
C ASP A 348 -19.48 10.40 -4.16
N PRO A 349 -19.02 10.66 -2.91
CA PRO A 349 -19.78 11.47 -1.96
C PRO A 349 -19.91 12.94 -2.38
N GLU A 350 -19.01 13.43 -3.26
CA GLU A 350 -19.01 14.81 -3.74
C GLU A 350 -19.78 14.94 -5.07
N LYS A 351 -19.87 13.87 -5.86
CA LYS A 351 -20.45 13.88 -7.22
C LYS A 351 -21.32 12.65 -7.52
N LEU A 352 -22.29 12.39 -6.66
CA LEU A 352 -23.24 11.28 -6.82
C LEU A 352 -24.02 11.39 -8.14
N ILE A 353 -23.99 10.33 -8.93
CA ILE A 353 -24.92 10.14 -10.05
C ILE A 353 -26.30 9.76 -9.52
N ASN A 354 -27.36 10.24 -10.18
CA ASN A 354 -28.73 9.86 -9.85
C ASN A 354 -29.10 8.50 -10.47
N GLY A 355 -30.25 7.94 -10.08
CA GLY A 355 -30.69 6.62 -10.53
C GLY A 355 -30.92 6.51 -12.05
N GLU A 356 -31.44 7.56 -12.69
CA GLU A 356 -31.68 7.57 -14.14
C GLU A 356 -30.36 7.56 -14.94
N GLU A 357 -29.40 8.39 -14.53
CA GLU A 357 -28.06 8.45 -15.13
C GLU A 357 -27.31 7.14 -14.93
N PHE A 358 -27.42 6.52 -13.75
CA PHE A 358 -26.83 5.20 -13.50
C PHE A 358 -27.40 4.15 -14.46
N VAL A 359 -28.73 4.07 -14.60
CA VAL A 359 -29.39 3.11 -15.50
C VAL A 359 -28.96 3.35 -16.95
N LYS A 360 -28.94 4.60 -17.39
CA LYS A 360 -28.51 4.96 -18.75
C LYS A 360 -27.07 4.53 -19.02
N ARG A 361 -26.12 4.88 -18.15
CA ARG A 361 -24.71 4.50 -18.33
C ARG A 361 -24.49 3.00 -18.25
N LYS A 362 -25.27 2.29 -17.43
CA LYS A 362 -25.30 0.83 -17.40
C LYS A 362 -25.74 0.25 -18.75
N GLU A 363 -26.85 0.72 -19.31
CA GLU A 363 -27.35 0.28 -20.62
C GLU A 363 -26.38 0.59 -21.75
N ASP A 364 -25.74 1.76 -21.73
CA ASP A 364 -24.73 2.15 -22.73
C ASP A 364 -23.50 1.23 -22.66
N LEU A 365 -23.07 0.82 -21.46
CA LEU A 365 -21.99 -0.16 -21.30
C LEU A 365 -22.37 -1.53 -21.84
N ILE A 366 -23.61 -1.99 -21.57
CA ILE A 366 -24.10 -3.27 -22.10
C ILE A 366 -24.11 -3.24 -23.64
N LYS A 367 -24.65 -2.19 -24.26
CA LYS A 367 -24.66 -2.03 -25.72
C LYS A 367 -23.26 -2.02 -26.32
N ALA A 368 -22.30 -1.37 -25.65
CA ALA A 368 -20.91 -1.35 -26.09
C ALA A 368 -20.29 -2.75 -26.03
N ILE A 369 -20.56 -3.53 -24.97
CA ILE A 369 -20.07 -4.90 -24.84
C ILE A 369 -20.71 -5.80 -25.92
N ASP A 370 -22.03 -5.72 -26.12
CA ASP A 370 -22.74 -6.49 -27.15
C ASP A 370 -22.23 -6.20 -28.58
N SER A 371 -21.76 -4.97 -28.82
CA SER A 371 -21.19 -4.55 -30.11
C SER A 371 -19.74 -5.02 -30.29
N ASP A 372 -18.92 -4.85 -29.26
CA ASP A 372 -17.45 -4.89 -29.40
C ASP A 372 -16.83 -6.22 -28.95
N VAL A 373 -17.58 -7.05 -28.21
CA VAL A 373 -17.08 -8.28 -27.57
C VAL A 373 -17.78 -9.52 -28.12
N GLU A 374 -17.11 -10.20 -29.05
CA GLU A 374 -17.59 -11.47 -29.64
C GLU A 374 -17.37 -12.70 -28.72
N ASP A 375 -16.38 -12.61 -27.81
CA ASP A 375 -16.03 -13.70 -26.91
C ASP A 375 -17.04 -13.80 -25.76
N THR A 376 -17.91 -14.82 -25.81
CA THR A 376 -18.94 -15.07 -24.80
C THR A 376 -18.39 -15.10 -23.38
N THR A 377 -17.20 -15.69 -23.18
CA THR A 377 -16.56 -15.76 -21.85
C THR A 377 -16.24 -14.36 -21.34
N ALA A 378 -15.73 -13.48 -22.21
CA ALA A 378 -15.40 -12.11 -21.85
C ALA A 378 -16.67 -11.28 -21.58
N SER A 379 -17.70 -11.42 -22.42
CA SER A 379 -18.98 -10.72 -22.25
C SER A 379 -19.66 -11.11 -20.93
N GLU A 380 -19.71 -12.41 -20.60
CA GLU A 380 -20.26 -12.89 -19.32
C GLU A 380 -19.51 -12.30 -18.11
N LEU A 381 -18.18 -12.23 -18.16
CA LEU A 381 -17.39 -11.63 -17.09
C LEU A 381 -17.62 -10.12 -16.95
N LEU A 382 -17.71 -9.39 -18.07
CA LEU A 382 -17.98 -7.94 -18.07
C LEU A 382 -19.41 -7.65 -17.57
N TYR A 383 -20.40 -8.45 -17.96
CA TYR A 383 -21.76 -8.36 -17.41
C TYR A 383 -21.77 -8.64 -15.91
N LYS A 384 -20.98 -9.62 -15.45
CA LYS A 384 -20.88 -9.88 -14.02
C LYS A 384 -20.22 -8.72 -13.25
N MET A 385 -19.27 -8.01 -13.85
CA MET A 385 -18.73 -6.77 -13.25
C MET A 385 -19.81 -5.71 -13.11
N ILE A 386 -20.66 -5.51 -14.13
CA ILE A 386 -21.79 -4.56 -14.06
C ILE A 386 -22.78 -4.96 -12.97
N ASP A 387 -23.11 -6.25 -12.89
CA ASP A 387 -23.99 -6.83 -11.86
C ASP A 387 -23.45 -6.58 -10.43
N ILE A 388 -22.14 -6.70 -10.23
CA ILE A 388 -21.46 -6.34 -8.97
C ILE A 388 -21.62 -4.85 -8.65
N VAL A 389 -21.48 -3.96 -9.64
CA VAL A 389 -21.69 -2.52 -9.43
C VAL A 389 -23.11 -2.25 -8.95
N GLU A 390 -24.11 -2.83 -9.62
CA GLU A 390 -25.53 -2.66 -9.30
C GLU A 390 -25.83 -3.12 -7.87
N HIS A 391 -25.35 -4.31 -7.50
CA HIS A 391 -25.64 -4.95 -6.21
C HIS A 391 -24.69 -4.56 -5.07
N THR A 392 -23.72 -3.67 -5.29
CA THR A 392 -22.98 -3.08 -4.16
C THR A 392 -23.84 -2.01 -3.48
N LEU A 393 -24.00 -2.09 -2.16
CA LEU A 393 -24.81 -1.19 -1.34
C LEU A 393 -23.97 -0.16 -0.57
N ARG A 394 -22.75 -0.53 -0.17
CA ARG A 394 -21.74 0.37 0.44
C ARG A 394 -20.34 -0.03 0.02
N THR A 395 -19.41 0.92 0.02
CA THR A 395 -17.98 0.66 -0.13
C THR A 395 -17.15 1.71 0.57
N ASN A 396 -15.96 1.32 1.04
CA ASN A 396 -15.00 2.20 1.67
C ASN A 396 -14.01 2.85 0.66
N ILE A 397 -14.23 2.73 -0.66
CA ILE A 397 -13.30 3.17 -1.72
C ILE A 397 -12.86 4.65 -1.59
N TYR A 398 -13.68 5.51 -0.97
CA TYR A 398 -13.40 6.93 -0.74
C TYR A 398 -12.74 7.26 0.60
N LEU A 399 -12.65 6.31 1.55
CA LEU A 399 -11.86 6.46 2.78
C LEU A 399 -10.37 6.45 2.46
N TYR A 400 -9.62 7.40 3.04
CA TYR A 400 -8.21 7.61 2.69
C TYR A 400 -7.27 6.66 3.43
N ASP A 401 -7.67 6.22 4.62
CA ASP A 401 -6.86 5.41 5.53
C ASP A 401 -7.25 3.94 5.61
N ARG A 402 -8.25 3.51 4.83
CA ARG A 402 -8.67 2.10 4.75
C ARG A 402 -7.48 1.18 4.54
N TYR A 403 -7.55 -0.06 5.01
CA TYR A 403 -6.50 -1.07 4.79
C TYR A 403 -6.81 -2.04 3.65
N SER A 404 -8.05 -2.17 3.23
CA SER A 404 -8.45 -2.96 2.06
C SER A 404 -9.69 -2.39 1.38
N LEU A 405 -10.04 -2.84 0.17
CA LEU A 405 -11.29 -2.45 -0.49
C LEU A 405 -12.42 -3.35 0.03
N GLY A 406 -13.42 -2.74 0.67
CA GLY A 406 -14.61 -3.40 1.18
C GLY A 406 -15.86 -3.11 0.35
N LEU A 407 -16.70 -4.12 0.18
CA LEU A 407 -18.00 -4.05 -0.47
C LEU A 407 -19.06 -4.69 0.44
N ARG A 408 -20.10 -3.93 0.78
CA ARG A 408 -21.35 -4.46 1.35
C ARG A 408 -22.29 -4.77 0.20
N LEU A 409 -22.58 -6.05 -0.02
CA LEU A 409 -23.29 -6.53 -1.21
C LEU A 409 -24.75 -6.90 -0.89
N ASP A 410 -25.67 -6.64 -1.82
CA ASP A 410 -26.94 -7.35 -1.88
C ASP A 410 -26.63 -8.84 -2.18
N PRO A 411 -27.04 -9.78 -1.31
CA PRO A 411 -26.67 -11.20 -1.45
C PRO A 411 -27.13 -11.86 -2.75
N ARG A 412 -28.09 -11.26 -3.47
CA ARG A 412 -28.55 -11.73 -4.79
C ARG A 412 -27.42 -11.82 -5.81
N VAL A 413 -26.40 -10.96 -5.71
CA VAL A 413 -25.24 -11.01 -6.62
C VAL A 413 -24.45 -12.31 -6.50
N MET A 414 -24.55 -13.01 -5.36
CA MET A 414 -23.79 -14.24 -5.11
C MET A 414 -24.50 -15.51 -5.62
N VAL A 415 -25.72 -15.39 -6.14
CA VAL A 415 -26.50 -16.52 -6.67
C VAL A 415 -26.05 -16.81 -8.10
N SER A 416 -25.65 -18.05 -8.38
CA SER A 416 -25.32 -18.50 -9.73
C SER A 416 -26.54 -19.13 -10.41
N GLU A 417 -26.65 -18.98 -11.73
CA GLU A 417 -27.68 -19.66 -12.52
C GLU A 417 -27.58 -21.18 -12.37
N GLY A 418 -28.71 -21.84 -12.13
CA GLY A 418 -28.78 -23.30 -11.94
C GLY A 418 -28.50 -23.79 -10.52
N GLU A 419 -28.13 -22.92 -9.57
CA GLU A 419 -28.18 -23.30 -8.16
C GLU A 419 -29.62 -23.43 -7.67
N GLY A 420 -29.93 -24.53 -6.95
CA GLY A 420 -31.24 -24.73 -6.33
C GLY A 420 -31.53 -23.67 -5.27
N GLU A 421 -32.79 -23.61 -4.81
CA GLU A 421 -33.22 -22.65 -3.79
C GLU A 421 -32.35 -22.77 -2.51
N ARG A 422 -31.60 -21.72 -2.21
CA ARG A 422 -30.85 -21.54 -0.95
C ARG A 422 -31.41 -20.33 -0.21
N GLU A 423 -31.36 -20.36 1.11
CA GLU A 423 -31.75 -19.21 1.93
C GLU A 423 -30.83 -18.02 1.63
N LEU A 424 -31.40 -16.90 1.19
CA LEU A 424 -30.61 -15.70 0.95
C LEU A 424 -30.08 -15.18 2.29
N PRO A 425 -28.77 -14.92 2.42
CA PRO A 425 -28.24 -14.24 3.58
C PRO A 425 -28.92 -12.89 3.78
N TYR A 426 -28.89 -12.37 5.00
CA TYR A 426 -29.24 -10.98 5.27
C TYR A 426 -28.18 -10.01 4.72
N GLY A 427 -26.91 -10.43 4.78
CA GLY A 427 -25.83 -9.60 4.30
C GLY A 427 -24.56 -10.35 3.96
N VAL A 428 -23.92 -9.89 2.90
CA VAL A 428 -22.58 -10.30 2.47
C VAL A 428 -21.68 -9.08 2.47
N LEU A 429 -20.53 -9.21 3.11
CA LEU A 429 -19.42 -8.28 3.05
C LEU A 429 -18.27 -9.00 2.34
N PHE A 430 -17.65 -8.34 1.38
CA PHE A 430 -16.45 -8.79 0.71
C PHE A 430 -15.32 -7.79 0.93
N ALA A 431 -14.10 -8.28 1.14
CA ALA A 431 -12.90 -7.46 1.23
C ALA A 431 -11.80 -7.99 0.31
N HIS A 432 -11.16 -7.10 -0.43
CA HIS A 432 -9.99 -7.36 -1.27
C HIS A 432 -8.80 -6.52 -0.80
N GLY A 433 -7.71 -7.17 -0.41
CA GLY A 433 -6.51 -6.50 0.06
C GLY A 433 -5.23 -7.24 -0.28
N ARG A 434 -4.11 -6.70 0.19
CA ARG A 434 -2.79 -7.25 -0.14
C ARG A 434 -2.66 -8.73 0.25
N ARG A 435 -2.63 -9.61 -0.75
CA ARG A 435 -2.53 -11.07 -0.60
C ARG A 435 -3.70 -11.71 0.15
N PHE A 436 -4.87 -11.08 0.17
CA PHE A 436 -6.04 -11.75 0.74
C PHE A 436 -7.35 -11.31 0.09
N ASN A 437 -8.33 -12.22 0.14
CA ASN A 437 -9.74 -11.94 -0.04
C ASN A 437 -10.47 -12.42 1.19
N ALA A 438 -11.56 -11.75 1.58
CA ALA A 438 -12.37 -12.21 2.70
C ALA A 438 -13.86 -12.03 2.44
N TYR A 439 -14.65 -12.96 2.97
CA TYR A 439 -16.10 -12.84 3.06
C TYR A 439 -16.52 -12.78 4.52
N HIS A 440 -17.55 -12.01 4.80
CA HIS A 440 -18.37 -12.15 5.99
C HIS A 440 -19.84 -12.30 5.58
N VAL A 441 -20.44 -13.43 5.92
CA VAL A 441 -21.84 -13.77 5.61
C VAL A 441 -22.64 -13.81 6.90
N ARG A 442 -23.86 -13.26 6.88
CA ARG A 442 -24.81 -13.33 8.00
C ARG A 442 -26.25 -13.52 7.56
N PHE A 443 -27.04 -14.19 8.40
CA PHE A 443 -28.45 -14.53 8.13
C PHE A 443 -29.47 -13.67 8.88
N ARG A 444 -29.04 -12.79 9.79
CA ARG A 444 -29.89 -11.80 10.46
C ARG A 444 -29.14 -10.48 10.61
N ASP A 445 -29.88 -9.43 10.92
CA ASP A 445 -29.34 -8.10 11.19
C ASP A 445 -28.36 -8.13 12.37
N ILE A 446 -28.83 -8.66 13.50
CA ILE A 446 -27.98 -8.98 14.65
C ILE A 446 -27.50 -10.42 14.49
N SER A 447 -26.20 -10.62 14.30
CA SER A 447 -25.60 -11.93 14.11
C SER A 447 -24.23 -12.04 14.78
N ARG A 448 -23.86 -13.25 15.21
CA ARG A 448 -22.56 -13.54 15.81
C ARG A 448 -21.85 -14.69 15.09
N GLY A 449 -20.54 -14.56 14.97
CA GLY A 449 -19.72 -15.48 14.19
C GLY A 449 -18.23 -15.27 14.38
N GLY A 450 -17.47 -16.36 14.25
CA GLY A 450 -16.00 -16.33 14.25
C GLY A 450 -15.40 -15.96 12.89
N MET A 451 -14.16 -15.47 12.88
CA MET A 451 -13.33 -15.32 11.68
C MET A 451 -12.36 -16.49 11.52
N ARG A 452 -12.45 -17.24 10.41
CA ARG A 452 -11.52 -18.32 10.04
C ARG A 452 -10.45 -17.83 9.06
N LEU A 453 -9.21 -18.28 9.24
CA LEU A 453 -8.12 -18.07 8.29
C LEU A 453 -7.90 -19.32 7.44
N VAL A 454 -7.77 -19.13 6.12
CA VAL A 454 -7.43 -20.18 5.16
C VAL A 454 -6.14 -19.77 4.46
N THR A 455 -5.08 -20.55 4.64
CA THR A 455 -3.72 -20.24 4.14
C THR A 455 -3.19 -21.37 3.26
N PRO A 456 -3.65 -21.47 2.00
CA PRO A 456 -3.23 -22.53 1.08
C PRO A 456 -1.72 -22.49 0.84
N SER A 457 -1.09 -23.66 0.74
CA SER A 457 0.36 -23.76 0.62
C SER A 457 0.87 -23.64 -0.82
N SER A 458 0.00 -23.87 -1.82
CA SER A 458 0.32 -23.78 -3.25
C SER A 458 -0.65 -22.86 -4.02
N PRO A 459 -0.26 -22.37 -5.21
CA PRO A 459 -1.14 -21.58 -6.07
C PRO A 459 -2.38 -22.34 -6.54
N GLU A 460 -2.26 -23.64 -6.80
CA GLU A 460 -3.35 -24.52 -7.23
C GLU A 460 -4.36 -24.71 -6.10
N GLN A 461 -3.87 -24.96 -4.88
CA GLN A 461 -4.73 -25.04 -3.70
C GLN A 461 -5.41 -23.69 -3.45
N TYR A 462 -4.68 -22.57 -3.61
CA TYR A 462 -5.27 -21.24 -3.50
C TYR A 462 -6.39 -21.02 -4.51
N ALA A 463 -6.21 -21.44 -5.76
CA ALA A 463 -7.24 -21.33 -6.78
C ALA A 463 -8.48 -22.17 -6.42
N LEU A 464 -8.29 -23.39 -5.92
CA LEU A 464 -9.39 -24.25 -5.48
C LEU A 464 -10.15 -23.65 -4.30
N GLU A 465 -9.47 -23.21 -3.25
CA GLU A 465 -10.10 -22.55 -2.11
C GLU A 465 -10.79 -21.25 -2.53
N SER A 466 -10.23 -20.50 -3.47
CA SER A 466 -10.85 -19.29 -3.99
C SER A 466 -12.15 -19.55 -4.75
N ALA A 467 -12.31 -20.70 -5.40
CA ALA A 467 -13.55 -21.09 -6.06
C ALA A 467 -14.64 -21.50 -5.05
N HIS A 468 -14.26 -22.08 -3.92
CA HIS A 468 -15.17 -22.49 -2.84
C HIS A 468 -15.36 -21.46 -1.74
N HIS A 469 -14.64 -20.34 -1.79
CA HIS A 469 -14.49 -19.39 -0.68
C HIS A 469 -15.81 -18.84 -0.14
N TYR A 470 -16.72 -18.44 -1.04
CA TYR A 470 -18.04 -17.95 -0.64
C TYR A 470 -18.91 -19.09 -0.06
N ASP A 471 -18.93 -20.26 -0.71
CA ASP A 471 -19.73 -21.40 -0.25
C ASP A 471 -19.30 -21.90 1.12
N GLU A 472 -17.98 -21.92 1.40
CA GLU A 472 -17.46 -22.25 2.72
C GLU A 472 -17.97 -21.25 3.76
N CYS A 473 -17.84 -19.94 3.49
CA CYS A 473 -18.30 -18.90 4.40
C CYS A 473 -19.82 -18.98 4.64
N TYR A 474 -20.60 -19.15 3.57
CA TYR A 474 -22.04 -19.32 3.61
C TYR A 474 -22.42 -20.55 4.43
N GLY A 475 -21.84 -21.72 4.16
CA GLY A 475 -22.17 -22.97 4.83
C GLY A 475 -21.89 -22.92 6.33
N LEU A 476 -20.77 -22.32 6.73
CA LEU A 476 -20.42 -22.10 8.14
C LEU A 476 -21.38 -21.10 8.82
N ALA A 477 -21.73 -20.00 8.15
CA ALA A 477 -22.67 -19.01 8.69
C ALA A 477 -24.08 -19.62 8.84
N PHE A 478 -24.49 -20.46 7.88
CA PHE A 478 -25.79 -21.13 7.90
C PHE A 478 -25.87 -22.19 9.00
N ALA A 479 -24.83 -22.99 9.17
CA ALA A 479 -24.73 -23.91 10.30
C ALA A 479 -24.82 -23.17 11.65
N GLN A 480 -24.17 -22.00 11.76
CA GLN A 480 -24.26 -21.15 12.94
C GLN A 480 -25.67 -20.57 13.14
N GLN A 481 -26.39 -20.26 12.06
CA GLN A 481 -27.78 -19.80 12.09
C GLN A 481 -28.70 -20.88 12.66
N LEU A 482 -28.57 -22.12 12.18
CA LEU A 482 -29.33 -23.26 12.69
C LEU A 482 -29.02 -23.57 14.17
N LYS A 483 -27.76 -23.39 14.58
CA LYS A 483 -27.33 -23.54 15.98
C LYS A 483 -27.89 -22.45 16.90
N ASN A 484 -28.02 -21.22 16.40
CA ASN A 484 -28.49 -20.06 17.16
C ASN A 484 -30.03 -19.94 17.23
N LYS A 485 -30.78 -20.98 16.86
CA LYS A 485 -32.26 -20.95 16.80
C LYS A 485 -32.95 -20.51 18.10
N ASP A 486 -32.30 -20.72 19.25
CA ASP A 486 -32.86 -20.48 20.58
C ASP A 486 -32.40 -19.14 21.22
N ILE A 487 -31.71 -18.27 20.47
CA ILE A 487 -31.21 -16.97 20.93
C ILE A 487 -31.59 -15.83 19.95
N PRO A 488 -31.58 -14.55 20.38
CA PRO A 488 -31.97 -13.45 19.50
C PRO A 488 -31.00 -13.23 18.32
N GLU A 489 -29.71 -13.51 18.49
CA GLU A 489 -28.70 -13.32 17.45
C GLU A 489 -28.73 -14.43 16.39
N GLY A 490 -28.67 -14.06 15.11
CA GLY A 490 -28.49 -15.02 14.02
C GLY A 490 -27.06 -15.53 13.88
N GLY A 491 -26.86 -16.41 12.91
CA GLY A 491 -25.56 -16.93 12.53
C GLY A 491 -24.83 -16.01 11.57
N SER A 492 -23.54 -15.79 11.85
CA SER A 492 -22.59 -15.26 10.89
C SER A 492 -21.29 -16.05 10.88
N LYS A 493 -20.48 -15.82 9.86
CA LYS A 493 -19.10 -16.29 9.79
C LYS A 493 -18.30 -15.35 8.91
N ALA A 494 -17.00 -15.25 9.21
CA ALA A 494 -16.05 -14.62 8.32
C ALA A 494 -14.98 -15.65 7.90
N VAL A 495 -14.56 -15.64 6.64
CA VAL A 495 -13.48 -16.49 6.12
C VAL A 495 -12.50 -15.61 5.35
N ASN A 496 -11.25 -15.58 5.79
CA ASN A 496 -10.16 -14.82 5.18
C ASN A 496 -9.20 -15.78 4.46
N LEU A 497 -9.21 -15.72 3.13
CA LEU A 497 -8.37 -16.52 2.25
C LEU A 497 -7.08 -15.76 1.93
N ILE A 498 -5.94 -16.27 2.39
CA ILE A 498 -4.67 -15.56 2.44
C ILE A 498 -3.62 -16.26 1.58
N ASN A 499 -3.03 -15.52 0.65
CA ASN A 499 -2.00 -16.01 -0.25
C ASN A 499 -0.62 -15.96 0.42
N VAL A 500 -0.25 -17.08 1.03
CA VAL A 500 1.03 -17.28 1.71
C VAL A 500 2.10 -17.91 0.81
N HIS A 501 1.79 -18.16 -0.47
CA HIS A 501 2.71 -18.81 -1.40
C HIS A 501 3.99 -17.97 -1.60
N GLY A 502 5.13 -18.65 -1.60
CA GLY A 502 6.47 -18.07 -1.78
C GLY A 502 6.98 -17.26 -0.58
N LEU A 503 6.34 -17.36 0.59
CA LEU A 503 6.77 -16.65 1.80
C LEU A 503 7.50 -17.57 2.78
N SER A 504 8.51 -17.03 3.45
CA SER A 504 9.12 -17.63 4.65
C SER A 504 8.10 -17.71 5.79
N ASP A 505 8.33 -18.54 6.81
CA ASP A 505 7.38 -18.68 7.93
C ASP A 505 7.15 -17.36 8.69
N VAL A 506 8.18 -16.52 8.80
CA VAL A 506 8.06 -15.15 9.33
C VAL A 506 7.14 -14.31 8.44
N GLY A 507 7.34 -14.37 7.11
CA GLY A 507 6.49 -13.70 6.12
C GLY A 507 5.03 -14.16 6.15
N LYS A 508 4.79 -15.47 6.31
CA LYS A 508 3.44 -16.04 6.47
C LYS A 508 2.73 -15.43 7.67
N ASN A 509 3.36 -15.49 8.85
CA ASN A 509 2.81 -14.94 10.09
C ASN A 509 2.57 -13.42 10.01
N PHE A 510 3.42 -12.69 9.31
CA PHE A 510 3.26 -11.26 9.08
C PHE A 510 2.04 -10.97 8.19
N VAL A 511 1.93 -11.63 7.04
CA VAL A 511 0.80 -11.46 6.12
C VAL A 511 -0.51 -11.88 6.78
N MET A 512 -0.53 -13.00 7.51
CA MET A 512 -1.74 -13.44 8.24
C MET A 512 -2.26 -12.38 9.21
N ARG A 513 -1.38 -11.84 10.08
CA ARG A 513 -1.75 -10.79 11.04
C ARG A 513 -2.23 -9.52 10.32
N LYS A 514 -1.55 -9.12 9.24
CA LYS A 514 -1.95 -7.96 8.44
C LYS A 514 -3.31 -8.14 7.78
N SER A 515 -3.61 -9.33 7.25
CA SER A 515 -4.91 -9.63 6.63
C SER A 515 -6.05 -9.62 7.65
N VAL A 516 -5.82 -10.10 8.89
CA VAL A 516 -6.80 -10.00 9.98
C VAL A 516 -7.10 -8.55 10.32
N LYS A 517 -6.05 -7.74 10.55
CA LYS A 517 -6.21 -6.30 10.85
C LYS A 517 -6.90 -5.57 9.71
N ALA A 518 -6.46 -5.80 8.47
CA ALA A 518 -7.03 -5.13 7.30
C ALA A 518 -8.49 -5.49 7.06
N PHE A 519 -8.86 -6.76 7.25
CA PHE A 519 -10.25 -7.17 7.10
C PHE A 519 -11.14 -6.63 8.22
N THR A 520 -10.65 -6.65 9.46
CA THR A 520 -11.36 -6.09 10.62
C THR A 520 -11.60 -4.59 10.43
N ASP A 521 -10.55 -3.84 10.06
CA ASP A 521 -10.61 -2.42 9.69
C ASP A 521 -11.64 -2.16 8.59
N THR A 522 -11.67 -3.00 7.56
CA THR A 522 -12.64 -2.88 6.46
C THR A 522 -14.09 -3.15 6.88
N ILE A 523 -14.31 -4.04 7.86
CA ILE A 523 -15.65 -4.21 8.46
C ILE A 523 -16.02 -2.94 9.25
N LEU A 524 -15.09 -2.39 10.02
CA LEU A 524 -15.32 -1.16 10.79
C LEU A 524 -15.66 0.02 9.87
N ASP A 525 -14.93 0.18 8.77
CA ASP A 525 -15.18 1.19 7.73
C ASP A 525 -16.62 1.18 7.19
N LEU A 526 -17.25 0.00 7.10
CA LEU A 526 -18.56 -0.20 6.47
C LEU A 526 -19.73 -0.23 7.47
N VAL A 527 -19.44 -0.48 8.75
CA VAL A 527 -20.44 -0.72 9.79
C VAL A 527 -20.45 0.41 10.83
N VAL A 528 -19.30 0.98 11.18
CA VAL A 528 -19.19 1.96 12.26
C VAL A 528 -19.51 3.37 11.75
N ASP A 529 -20.37 4.05 12.51
CA ASP A 529 -20.86 5.39 12.23
C ASP A 529 -19.92 6.45 12.84
N THR A 530 -18.88 6.83 12.10
CA THR A 530 -17.93 7.91 12.45
C THR A 530 -18.21 9.17 11.63
N GLU A 531 -17.60 10.29 11.98
CA GLU A 531 -17.69 11.52 11.16
C GLU A 531 -17.14 11.28 9.76
N GLU A 532 -15.97 10.62 9.65
CA GLU A 532 -15.37 10.30 8.36
C GLU A 532 -16.25 9.36 7.52
N THR A 533 -16.83 8.30 8.11
CA THR A 533 -17.68 7.38 7.34
C THR A 533 -18.97 8.03 6.88
N ARG A 534 -19.57 8.93 7.67
CA ARG A 534 -20.74 9.73 7.24
C ARG A 534 -20.43 10.66 6.08
N GLU A 535 -19.23 11.23 6.03
CA GLU A 535 -18.83 12.14 4.96
C GLU A 535 -18.38 11.42 3.69
N LYS A 536 -17.78 10.22 3.81
CA LYS A 536 -17.05 9.58 2.71
C LYS A 536 -17.68 8.28 2.22
N VAL A 537 -18.62 7.67 2.94
CA VAL A 537 -19.27 6.42 2.53
C VAL A 537 -20.71 6.70 2.10
N VAL A 538 -21.01 6.44 0.84
CA VAL A 538 -22.38 6.51 0.31
C VAL A 538 -23.14 5.24 0.68
N ASP A 539 -24.34 5.41 1.24
CA ASP A 539 -25.18 4.32 1.76
C ASP A 539 -26.46 4.10 0.94
N TYR A 540 -26.54 2.98 0.22
CA TYR A 540 -27.75 2.52 -0.47
C TYR A 540 -28.55 1.47 0.31
N LEU A 541 -28.05 0.99 1.46
CA LEU A 541 -28.79 0.07 2.32
C LEU A 541 -29.87 0.80 3.13
N GLY A 542 -29.57 2.03 3.58
CA GLY A 542 -30.51 2.89 4.32
C GLY A 542 -30.85 2.39 5.73
N LYS A 543 -30.03 1.49 6.30
CA LYS A 543 -30.22 0.90 7.62
C LYS A 543 -28.91 0.81 8.39
N LYS A 544 -28.94 1.09 9.69
CA LYS A 544 -27.78 0.83 10.56
C LYS A 544 -27.64 -0.68 10.75
N GLU A 545 -26.41 -1.18 10.73
CA GLU A 545 -26.11 -2.60 10.91
C GLU A 545 -25.24 -2.76 12.17
N ILE A 546 -25.41 -3.85 12.92
CA ILE A 546 -24.59 -4.18 14.09
C ILE A 546 -24.02 -5.57 13.91
N LEU A 547 -22.69 -5.69 13.96
CA LEU A 547 -21.97 -6.92 13.68
C LEU A 547 -21.11 -7.34 14.88
N TYR A 548 -21.32 -8.57 15.37
CA TYR A 548 -20.48 -9.18 16.41
C TYR A 548 -19.46 -10.12 15.77
N LEU A 549 -18.20 -9.66 15.70
CA LEU A 549 -17.09 -10.42 15.16
C LEU A 549 -16.26 -11.01 16.30
N GLY A 550 -16.36 -12.32 16.50
CA GLY A 550 -15.51 -13.03 17.46
C GLY A 550 -14.23 -13.54 16.80
N PRO A 551 -13.11 -13.65 17.55
CA PRO A 551 -11.97 -14.44 17.08
C PRO A 551 -12.37 -15.92 17.00
N ASP A 552 -11.90 -16.62 15.98
CA ASP A 552 -11.97 -18.09 15.87
C ASP A 552 -10.56 -18.68 15.97
N GLU A 553 -10.39 -19.98 15.69
CA GLU A 553 -9.07 -20.63 15.62
C GLU A 553 -8.03 -19.78 14.86
N GLN A 554 -6.86 -19.58 15.48
CA GLN A 554 -5.69 -18.86 14.93
C GLN A 554 -5.79 -17.33 14.83
N VAL A 555 -6.85 -16.71 15.37
CA VAL A 555 -6.97 -15.24 15.41
C VAL A 555 -6.49 -14.70 16.76
N ARG A 556 -5.43 -13.88 16.74
CA ARG A 556 -5.04 -13.01 17.87
C ARG A 556 -5.42 -11.56 17.50
N PRO A 557 -6.22 -10.86 18.33
CA PRO A 557 -6.63 -9.47 18.08
C PRO A 557 -5.46 -8.53 17.78
#